data_AF-A0A940D4G4-F1
#
_entry.id   AF-A0A940D4G4-F1
#
_cell.length_a   1.000
_cell.length_b   1.000
_cell.length_c   1.000
_cell.angle_alpha   90.00
_cell.angle_beta   90.00
_cell.angle_gamma   90.00
#
_symmetry.space_group_name_H-M   'P 1'
#
loop_
_entity.id
_entity.type
_entity.pdbx_description
1 polymer ?
#
loop_
_entity_poly.entity_id
_entity_poly.type
_entity_poly.pdbx_seq_one_letter_code
_entity_poly.pdbx_strand_id
1 'polypeptide(L)'
;MISASFSPSGAATTFPPVLIPKKFTLIHYKTLFTRLNLVKYFINSLFISCSITLISLFFNSMAGFAFAKYNFPGKYKLFRLLLASMVIPGQVTMLPLFFMLKKMGFINTYIGVIIPGMASIFGIFLIRQFILTIPDSFIEAARIDGASDFKIYLKIILPLCKPILVTLALFTFIGAWNDFLWPLIVMTRDEMYTLPVALANLMGEHAQDMELMMAGSLLTILPIMVLFLVMQKYYIEGIMIGGIKG
;
A
#
# COMPACT_ATOMS: atom_id res chain seq x y z
N MET A 1 -13.00 18.46 9.08
CA MET A 1 -12.81 17.93 7.72
C MET A 1 -14.13 17.71 7.00
N ILE A 2 -14.94 16.70 7.39
CA ILE A 2 -16.21 16.37 6.70
C ILE A 2 -17.13 17.59 6.60
N SER A 3 -17.52 18.18 7.73
CA SER A 3 -18.36 19.39 7.74
C SER A 3 -17.80 20.52 6.86
N ALA A 4 -16.52 20.90 7.09
CA ALA A 4 -15.84 21.95 6.34
C ALA A 4 -15.80 21.72 4.81
N SER A 5 -15.66 20.47 4.35
CA SER A 5 -15.62 20.16 2.91
C SER A 5 -16.94 20.40 2.18
N PHE A 6 -18.06 20.37 2.91
CA PHE A 6 -19.40 20.66 2.38
C PHE A 6 -19.85 22.09 2.69
N SER A 7 -19.03 22.88 3.39
CA SER A 7 -19.31 24.28 3.66
C SER A 7 -18.99 25.16 2.44
N PRO A 8 -19.59 26.36 2.32
CA PRO A 8 -19.12 27.38 1.37
C PRO A 8 -17.74 27.92 1.75
N SER A 9 -17.00 28.49 0.80
CA SER A 9 -15.71 29.13 1.02
C SER A 9 -15.75 30.16 2.14
N GLY A 10 -14.75 30.14 3.04
CA GLY A 10 -14.61 31.08 4.15
C GLY A 10 -15.48 30.74 5.38
N ALA A 11 -16.24 29.65 5.37
CA ALA A 11 -16.98 29.18 6.54
C ALA A 11 -16.04 28.59 7.62
N ALA A 12 -14.95 27.94 7.21
CA ALA A 12 -13.97 27.29 8.09
C ALA A 12 -13.10 28.30 8.86
N THR A 13 -13.04 29.55 8.40
CA THR A 13 -12.29 30.64 9.05
C THR A 13 -13.17 31.49 10.00
N THR A 14 -14.46 31.17 10.15
CA THR A 14 -15.36 31.87 11.08
C THR A 14 -15.19 31.39 12.52
N PHE A 15 -15.30 32.33 13.47
CA PHE A 15 -15.31 32.04 14.92
C PHE A 15 -16.66 32.44 15.54
N PRO A 16 -17.34 31.55 16.29
CA PRO A 16 -16.95 30.17 16.58
C PRO A 16 -17.06 29.25 15.35
N PRO A 17 -16.23 28.18 15.26
CA PRO A 17 -16.24 27.29 14.11
C PRO A 17 -17.60 26.62 13.94
N VAL A 18 -18.12 26.67 12.71
CA VAL A 18 -19.43 26.10 12.36
C VAL A 18 -19.31 24.58 12.23
N LEU A 19 -19.86 23.83 13.19
CA LEU A 19 -19.81 22.36 13.18
C LEU A 19 -20.69 21.73 12.11
N ILE A 20 -21.84 22.33 11.80
CA ILE A 20 -22.77 21.87 10.76
C ILE A 20 -23.07 23.06 9.85
N PRO A 21 -22.72 23.00 8.55
CA PRO A 21 -22.93 24.12 7.66
C PRO A 21 -24.42 24.42 7.50
N LYS A 22 -24.78 25.70 7.54
CA LYS A 22 -26.15 26.16 7.26
C LYS A 22 -26.57 25.92 5.81
N LYS A 23 -25.59 25.88 4.90
CA LYS A 23 -25.77 25.57 3.47
C LYS A 23 -24.74 24.54 3.04
N PHE A 24 -25.20 23.37 2.63
CA PHE A 24 -24.34 22.33 2.06
C PHE A 24 -24.06 22.64 0.60
N THR A 25 -22.80 22.53 0.19
CA THR A 25 -22.36 22.76 -1.19
C THR A 25 -21.38 21.68 -1.64
N LEU A 26 -21.33 21.44 -2.95
CA LEU A 26 -20.35 20.53 -3.58
C LEU A 26 -19.34 21.31 -4.44
N ILE A 27 -19.24 22.63 -4.24
CA ILE A 27 -18.43 23.52 -5.08
C ILE A 27 -16.96 23.10 -5.06
N HIS A 28 -16.43 22.74 -3.89
CA HIS A 28 -15.05 22.30 -3.71
C HIS A 28 -14.75 21.01 -4.46
N TYR A 29 -15.63 20.01 -4.37
CA TYR A 29 -15.52 18.78 -5.15
C TYR A 29 -15.58 19.04 -6.66
N LYS A 30 -16.50 19.90 -7.12
CA LYS A 30 -16.57 20.29 -8.53
C LYS A 30 -15.27 20.94 -8.98
N THR A 31 -14.71 21.86 -8.19
CA THR A 31 -13.42 22.51 -8.48
C THR A 31 -12.29 21.49 -8.55
N LEU A 32 -12.20 20.57 -7.59
CA LEU A 32 -11.19 19.50 -7.57
C LEU A 32 -11.24 18.62 -8.83
N PHE A 33 -12.43 18.18 -9.23
CA PHE A 33 -12.56 17.27 -10.37
C PHE A 33 -12.49 17.96 -11.73
N THR A 34 -12.99 19.19 -11.87
CA THR A 34 -13.09 19.87 -13.17
C THR A 34 -11.92 20.79 -13.48
N ARG A 35 -11.40 21.52 -12.48
CA ARG A 35 -10.31 22.48 -12.68
C ARG A 35 -8.95 21.89 -12.36
N LEU A 36 -8.88 21.00 -11.37
CA LEU A 36 -7.64 20.49 -10.81
C LEU A 36 -7.34 19.03 -11.22
N ASN A 37 -8.12 18.47 -12.15
CA ASN A 37 -7.92 17.13 -12.71
C ASN A 37 -7.70 16.01 -11.69
N LEU A 38 -8.30 16.12 -10.50
CA LEU A 38 -8.03 15.19 -9.40
C LEU A 38 -8.38 13.73 -9.72
N VAL A 39 -9.28 13.50 -10.69
CA VAL A 39 -9.59 12.16 -11.23
C VAL A 39 -8.33 11.46 -11.73
N LYS A 40 -7.45 12.18 -12.44
CA LYS A 40 -6.22 11.60 -13.00
C LYS A 40 -5.29 11.15 -11.89
N TYR A 41 -5.06 11.99 -10.89
CA TYR A 41 -4.19 11.69 -9.75
C TYR A 41 -4.74 10.55 -8.90
N PHE A 42 -6.06 10.48 -8.74
CA PHE A 42 -6.73 9.37 -8.08
C PHE A 42 -6.50 8.05 -8.84
N ILE A 43 -6.67 8.05 -10.16
CA ILE A 43 -6.42 6.87 -11.01
C ILE A 43 -4.95 6.46 -10.96
N ASN A 44 -4.02 7.41 -11.02
CA ASN A 44 -2.59 7.14 -10.91
C ASN A 44 -2.25 6.47 -9.57
N SER A 45 -2.74 7.04 -8.45
CA SER A 45 -2.58 6.46 -7.12
C SER A 45 -3.15 5.05 -7.02
N LEU A 46 -4.36 4.84 -7.56
CA LEU A 46 -5.01 3.53 -7.52
C LEU A 46 -4.24 2.51 -8.35
N PHE A 47 -3.83 2.88 -9.57
CA PHE A 47 -3.05 2.04 -10.45
C PHE A 47 -1.71 1.63 -9.81
N ILE A 48 -0.95 2.59 -9.27
CA ILE A 48 0.35 2.35 -8.65
C ILE A 48 0.21 1.48 -7.40
N SER A 49 -0.70 1.84 -6.49
CA SER A 49 -0.92 1.10 -5.23
C SER A 49 -1.41 -0.32 -5.47
N CYS A 50 -2.34 -0.53 -6.39
CA CYS A 50 -2.78 -1.88 -6.79
C CYS A 50 -1.66 -2.67 -7.44
N SER A 51 -0.88 -2.07 -8.34
CA SER A 51 0.23 -2.73 -9.02
C SER A 51 1.30 -3.19 -8.03
N ILE A 52 1.73 -2.29 -7.13
CA ILE A 52 2.67 -2.61 -6.06
C ILE A 52 2.10 -3.75 -5.21
N THR A 53 0.84 -3.66 -4.77
CA THR A 53 0.22 -4.67 -3.91
C THR A 53 0.21 -6.05 -4.56
N LEU A 54 -0.31 -6.17 -5.78
CA LEU A 54 -0.42 -7.46 -6.47
C LEU A 54 0.94 -8.10 -6.72
N ILE A 55 1.91 -7.30 -7.17
CA ILE A 55 3.26 -7.76 -7.45
C ILE A 55 3.96 -8.17 -6.14
N SER A 56 3.80 -7.37 -5.08
CA SER A 56 4.38 -7.62 -3.76
C SER A 56 3.84 -8.89 -3.12
N LEU A 57 2.54 -9.17 -3.23
CA LEU A 57 1.96 -10.43 -2.78
C LEU A 57 2.61 -11.63 -3.47
N PHE A 58 2.84 -11.55 -4.78
CA PHE A 58 3.45 -12.63 -5.55
C PHE A 58 4.91 -12.88 -5.11
N PHE A 59 5.75 -11.86 -5.13
CA PHE A 59 7.18 -12.03 -4.78
C PHE A 59 7.39 -12.35 -3.30
N ASN A 60 6.69 -11.67 -2.39
CA ASN A 60 6.87 -11.90 -0.96
C ASN A 60 6.36 -13.29 -0.55
N SER A 61 5.29 -13.80 -1.18
CA SER A 61 4.77 -15.13 -0.85
C SER A 61 5.67 -16.25 -1.36
N MET A 62 6.25 -16.12 -2.55
CA MET A 62 7.24 -17.07 -3.05
C MET A 62 8.51 -17.05 -2.19
N ALA A 63 9.04 -15.87 -1.88
CA ALA A 63 10.22 -15.75 -1.02
C ALA A 63 9.95 -16.28 0.40
N GLY A 64 8.78 -15.94 0.97
CA GLY A 64 8.34 -16.46 2.27
C GLY A 64 8.24 -17.98 2.28
N PHE A 65 7.68 -18.58 1.22
CA PHE A 65 7.63 -20.03 1.05
C PHE A 65 9.02 -20.66 0.96
N ALA A 66 9.92 -20.08 0.15
CA ALA A 66 11.30 -20.52 0.04
C ALA A 66 12.03 -20.51 1.40
N PHE A 67 11.96 -19.38 2.12
CA PHE A 67 12.61 -19.22 3.42
C PHE A 67 11.94 -20.00 4.57
N ALA A 68 10.69 -20.44 4.41
CA ALA A 68 10.04 -21.30 5.38
C ALA A 68 10.40 -22.77 5.11
N LYS A 69 10.16 -23.27 3.89
CA LYS A 69 10.06 -24.70 3.60
C LYS A 69 11.27 -25.32 2.90
N TYR A 70 12.11 -24.54 2.24
CA TYR A 70 13.31 -25.08 1.56
C TYR A 70 14.53 -25.00 2.48
N ASN A 71 15.41 -25.99 2.36
CA ASN A 71 16.72 -25.99 2.98
C ASN A 71 17.77 -25.74 1.90
N PHE A 72 18.32 -24.53 1.86
CA PHE A 72 19.35 -24.13 0.91
C PHE A 72 20.56 -23.55 1.66
N PRO A 73 21.77 -23.66 1.08
CA PRO A 73 22.98 -23.17 1.73
C PRO A 73 22.87 -21.67 2.03
N GLY A 74 23.16 -21.29 3.28
CA GLY A 74 23.14 -19.89 3.71
C GLY A 74 21.77 -19.32 4.10
N LYS A 75 20.68 -20.10 4.05
CA LYS A 75 19.31 -19.69 4.42
C LYS A 75 19.23 -18.79 5.66
N TYR A 76 19.78 -19.25 6.80
CA TYR A 76 19.73 -18.50 8.05
C TYR A 76 20.59 -17.24 8.07
N LYS A 77 21.73 -17.25 7.36
CA LYS A 77 22.60 -16.05 7.24
C LYS A 77 21.91 -14.99 6.39
N LEU A 78 21.39 -15.38 5.23
CA LEU A 78 20.67 -14.49 4.32
C LEU A 78 19.42 -13.91 4.98
N PHE A 79 18.62 -14.75 5.65
CA PHE A 79 17.41 -14.28 6.32
C PHE A 79 17.72 -13.29 7.46
N ARG A 80 18.75 -13.56 8.27
CA ARG A 80 19.19 -12.62 9.31
C ARG A 80 19.70 -11.31 8.72
N LEU A 81 20.42 -11.35 7.61
CA LEU A 81 20.88 -10.14 6.91
C LEU A 81 19.70 -9.30 6.43
N LEU A 82 18.68 -9.93 5.84
CA LEU A 82 17.45 -9.26 5.45
C LEU A 82 16.81 -8.56 6.66
N LEU A 83 16.61 -9.28 7.78
CA LEU A 83 16.03 -8.70 8.98
C LEU A 83 16.87 -7.55 9.56
N ALA A 84 18.20 -7.68 9.57
CA ALA A 84 19.09 -6.61 10.02
C ALA A 84 18.94 -5.34 9.18
N SER A 85 18.72 -5.48 7.86
CA SER A 85 18.50 -4.32 6.98
C SER A 85 17.19 -3.57 7.22
N MET A 86 16.21 -4.16 7.93
CA MET A 86 14.98 -3.45 8.32
C MET A 86 15.22 -2.31 9.33
N VAL A 87 16.35 -2.34 10.04
CA VAL A 87 16.74 -1.27 10.98
C VAL A 87 17.14 0.00 10.23
N ILE A 88 17.56 -0.12 8.97
CA ILE A 88 17.99 1.02 8.15
C ILE A 88 16.74 1.79 7.72
N PRO A 89 16.63 3.09 8.05
CA PRO A 89 15.50 3.91 7.62
C PRO A 89 15.47 4.04 6.08
N GLY A 90 14.29 3.88 5.48
CA GLY A 90 14.12 3.95 4.03
C GLY A 90 14.64 5.25 3.41
N GLN A 91 14.55 6.36 4.15
CA GLN A 91 15.03 7.69 3.74
C GLN A 91 16.53 7.72 3.46
N VAL A 92 17.33 6.94 4.20
CA VAL A 92 18.78 6.84 3.99
C VAL A 92 19.10 6.14 2.66
N THR A 93 18.27 5.15 2.30
CA THR A 93 18.43 4.39 1.04
C THR A 93 17.85 5.10 -0.18
N MET A 94 17.08 6.17 0.03
CA MET A 94 16.31 6.84 -1.02
C MET A 94 17.20 7.49 -2.09
N LEU A 95 18.28 8.16 -1.68
CA LEU A 95 19.21 8.80 -2.61
C LEU A 95 20.00 7.77 -3.47
N PRO A 96 20.60 6.71 -2.90
CA PRO A 96 21.17 5.62 -3.69
C PRO A 96 20.18 5.00 -4.68
N LEU A 97 18.95 4.72 -4.23
CA LEU A 97 17.91 4.14 -5.06
C LEU A 97 17.52 5.06 -6.23
N PHE A 98 17.41 6.36 -5.99
CA PHE A 98 17.18 7.35 -7.05
C PHE A 98 18.28 7.29 -8.11
N PHE A 99 19.55 7.28 -7.71
CA PHE A 99 20.66 7.18 -8.68
C PHE A 99 20.64 5.86 -9.46
N MET A 100 20.26 4.74 -8.84
CA MET A 100 20.09 3.47 -9.54
C MET A 100 19.00 3.56 -10.60
N LEU A 101 17.82 4.06 -10.25
CA LEU A 101 16.72 4.21 -11.21
C LEU A 101 17.02 5.23 -12.31
N LYS A 102 17.76 6.29 -11.98
CA LYS A 102 18.24 7.26 -12.97
C LYS A 102 19.15 6.59 -14.00
N LYS A 103 20.09 5.75 -13.56
CA LYS A 103 20.96 4.97 -14.47
C LYS A 103 20.17 3.97 -15.31
N MET A 104 19.08 3.42 -14.79
CA MET A 104 18.19 2.49 -15.49
C MET A 104 17.17 3.19 -16.42
N GLY A 105 17.08 4.52 -16.39
CA GLY A 105 16.10 5.28 -17.18
C GLY A 105 14.66 5.19 -16.66
N PHE A 106 14.45 4.83 -15.38
CA PHE A 106 13.13 4.66 -14.78
C PHE A 106 12.59 5.90 -14.06
N ILE A 107 13.36 6.99 -14.02
CA ILE A 107 12.88 8.28 -13.49
C ILE A 107 11.78 8.83 -14.38
N ASN A 108 10.78 9.46 -13.78
CA ASN A 108 9.60 10.00 -14.46
C ASN A 108 8.83 8.93 -15.25
N THR A 109 8.78 7.70 -14.72
CA THR A 109 7.95 6.57 -15.17
C THR A 109 7.17 5.96 -13.99
N TYR A 110 6.01 5.34 -14.23
CA TYR A 110 5.29 4.60 -13.18
C TYR A 110 6.10 3.42 -12.64
N ILE A 111 6.90 2.78 -13.50
CA ILE A 111 7.78 1.66 -13.14
C ILE A 111 8.80 2.09 -12.07
N GLY A 112 9.35 3.30 -12.16
CA GLY A 112 10.26 3.83 -11.15
C GLY A 112 9.65 3.97 -9.76
N VAL A 113 8.32 4.13 -9.67
CA VAL A 113 7.58 4.15 -8.41
C VAL A 113 7.19 2.74 -7.95
N ILE A 114 6.85 1.85 -8.89
CA ILE A 114 6.39 0.49 -8.59
C ILE A 114 7.54 -0.43 -8.14
N ILE A 115 8.68 -0.41 -8.83
CA ILE A 115 9.78 -1.37 -8.61
C ILE A 115 10.23 -1.47 -7.14
N PRO A 116 10.49 -0.35 -6.44
CA PRO A 116 10.94 -0.43 -5.05
C PRO A 116 9.94 -1.08 -4.10
N GLY A 117 8.64 -1.02 -4.41
CA GLY A 117 7.57 -1.63 -3.61
C GLY A 117 7.28 -3.10 -3.94
N MET A 118 7.88 -3.65 -5.01
CA MET A 118 7.57 -5.01 -5.50
C MET A 118 7.98 -6.13 -4.53
N ALA A 119 8.90 -5.88 -3.61
CA ALA A 119 9.29 -6.85 -2.60
C ALA A 119 9.69 -6.09 -1.33
N SER A 120 9.20 -6.54 -0.18
CA SER A 120 9.54 -5.93 1.11
C SER A 120 10.01 -6.99 2.09
N ILE A 121 11.05 -6.67 2.85
CA ILE A 121 11.58 -7.58 3.86
C ILE A 121 10.50 -7.90 4.90
N PHE A 122 9.71 -6.90 5.28
CA PHE A 122 8.56 -7.08 6.16
C PHE A 122 7.57 -8.11 5.59
N GLY A 123 7.20 -7.99 4.31
CA GLY A 123 6.28 -8.92 3.67
C GLY A 123 6.82 -10.35 3.60
N ILE A 124 8.11 -10.51 3.27
CA ILE A 124 8.79 -11.81 3.27
C ILE A 124 8.78 -12.41 4.68
N PHE A 125 9.17 -11.63 5.70
CA PHE A 125 9.18 -12.06 7.09
C PHE A 125 7.78 -12.48 7.54
N LEU A 126 6.79 -11.63 7.33
CA LEU A 126 5.41 -11.85 7.78
C LEU A 126 4.82 -13.13 7.19
N ILE A 127 4.94 -13.33 5.86
CA ILE A 127 4.46 -14.54 5.20
C ILE A 127 5.25 -15.77 5.66
N ARG A 128 6.57 -15.66 5.78
CA ARG A 128 7.40 -16.77 6.25
C ARG A 128 6.96 -17.24 7.64
N GLN A 129 6.72 -16.32 8.58
CA GLN A 129 6.29 -16.67 9.94
C GLN A 129 4.96 -17.41 9.92
N PHE A 130 4.03 -17.02 9.06
CA PHE A 130 2.78 -17.75 8.87
C PHE A 130 3.00 -19.14 8.25
N ILE A 131 3.78 -19.24 7.17
CA ILE A 131 4.03 -20.52 6.48
C ILE A 131 4.73 -21.54 7.39
N LEU A 132 5.54 -21.11 8.35
CA LEU A 132 6.13 -22.01 9.35
C LEU A 132 5.09 -22.74 10.22
N THR A 133 3.89 -22.19 10.37
CA THR A 133 2.79 -22.84 11.11
C THR A 133 2.09 -23.96 10.33
N ILE A 134 2.27 -23.99 9.00
CA ILE A 134 1.68 -25.01 8.13
C ILE A 134 2.50 -26.31 8.29
N PRO A 135 1.90 -27.47 8.60
CA PRO A 135 2.63 -28.73 8.69
C PRO A 135 3.37 -29.12 7.40
N ASP A 136 4.57 -29.67 7.52
CA ASP A 136 5.37 -30.12 6.35
C ASP A 136 4.73 -31.33 5.64
N SER A 137 3.87 -32.08 6.34
CA SER A 137 3.14 -33.23 5.79
C SER A 137 2.31 -32.89 4.55
N PHE A 138 1.79 -31.66 4.42
CA PHE A 138 1.10 -31.20 3.22
C PHE A 138 2.01 -31.17 1.99
N ILE A 139 3.27 -30.79 2.18
CA ILE A 139 4.27 -30.68 1.11
C ILE A 139 4.80 -32.08 0.78
N GLU A 140 5.05 -32.90 1.79
CA GLU A 140 5.52 -34.28 1.63
C GLU A 140 4.49 -35.14 0.89
N ALA A 141 3.22 -35.08 1.29
CA ALA A 141 2.13 -35.78 0.61
C ALA A 141 2.04 -35.38 -0.88
N ALA A 142 2.09 -34.07 -1.17
CA ALA A 142 2.03 -33.58 -2.53
C ALA A 142 3.24 -34.01 -3.38
N ARG A 143 4.43 -34.14 -2.77
CA ARG A 143 5.63 -34.66 -3.44
C ARG A 143 5.51 -36.16 -3.74
N ILE A 144 4.92 -36.93 -2.83
CA ILE A 144 4.60 -38.35 -3.06
C ILE A 144 3.63 -38.49 -4.25
N ASP A 145 2.65 -37.58 -4.36
CA ASP A 145 1.73 -37.49 -5.51
C ASP A 145 2.38 -36.92 -6.80
N GLY A 146 3.70 -36.69 -6.81
CA GLY A 146 4.44 -36.21 -7.97
C GLY A 146 4.20 -34.73 -8.32
N ALA A 147 3.67 -33.92 -7.41
CA ALA A 147 3.49 -32.49 -7.65
C ALA A 147 4.84 -31.75 -7.70
N SER A 148 5.03 -30.89 -8.71
CA SER A 148 6.17 -29.98 -8.77
C SER A 148 6.10 -28.91 -7.68
N ASP A 149 7.25 -28.38 -7.26
CA ASP A 149 7.36 -27.34 -6.23
C ASP A 149 6.49 -26.11 -6.52
N PHE A 150 6.42 -25.66 -7.78
CA PHE A 150 5.56 -24.54 -8.17
C PHE A 150 4.07 -24.89 -8.07
N LYS A 151 3.68 -26.12 -8.36
CA LYS A 151 2.31 -26.62 -8.19
C LYS A 151 1.94 -26.71 -6.71
N ILE A 152 2.87 -27.15 -5.84
CA ILE A 152 2.70 -27.16 -4.38
C ILE A 152 2.47 -25.74 -3.86
N TYR A 153 3.32 -24.80 -4.29
CA TYR A 153 3.16 -23.39 -3.95
C TYR A 153 1.79 -22.85 -4.35
N LEU A 154 1.40 -22.98 -5.63
CA LEU A 154 0.16 -22.40 -6.13
C LEU A 154 -1.12 -23.07 -5.61
N LYS A 155 -1.14 -24.40 -5.48
CA LYS A 155 -2.37 -25.16 -5.17
C LYS A 155 -2.55 -25.48 -3.70
N ILE A 156 -1.49 -25.47 -2.90
CA ILE A 156 -1.53 -25.88 -1.49
C ILE A 156 -1.16 -24.69 -0.60
N ILE A 157 0.04 -24.15 -0.77
CA ILE A 157 0.56 -23.13 0.16
C ILE A 157 -0.18 -21.80 -0.01
N LEU A 158 -0.34 -21.32 -1.26
CA LEU A 158 -0.95 -20.02 -1.53
C LEU A 158 -2.42 -19.93 -1.04
N PRO A 159 -3.30 -20.95 -1.23
CA PRO A 159 -4.63 -20.95 -0.64
C PRO A 159 -4.65 -20.96 0.89
N LEU A 160 -3.73 -21.72 1.53
CA LEU A 160 -3.59 -21.74 2.99
C LEU A 160 -3.10 -20.39 3.55
N CYS A 161 -2.32 -19.65 2.75
CA CYS A 161 -1.83 -18.32 3.11
C CYS A 161 -2.84 -17.19 2.91
N LYS A 162 -4.07 -17.45 2.44
CA LYS A 162 -5.08 -16.40 2.22
C LYS A 162 -5.21 -15.40 3.39
N PRO A 163 -5.29 -15.82 4.68
CA PRO A 163 -5.40 -14.88 5.79
C PRO A 163 -4.21 -13.91 5.88
N ILE A 164 -2.98 -14.43 5.77
CA ILE A 164 -1.78 -13.59 5.84
C ILE A 164 -1.58 -12.72 4.59
N LEU A 165 -2.02 -13.21 3.42
CA LEU A 165 -1.98 -12.45 2.17
C LEU A 165 -2.93 -11.25 2.21
N VAL A 166 -4.12 -11.39 2.80
CA VAL A 166 -5.04 -10.26 3.00
C VAL A 166 -4.38 -9.21 3.90
N THR A 167 -3.77 -9.63 5.02
CA THR A 167 -3.05 -8.73 5.92
C THR A 167 -1.90 -8.00 5.20
N LEU A 168 -1.09 -8.72 4.42
CA LEU A 168 -0.01 -8.09 3.66
C LEU A 168 -0.54 -7.15 2.58
N ALA A 169 -1.63 -7.52 1.90
CA ALA A 169 -2.24 -6.70 0.86
C ALA A 169 -2.67 -5.34 1.42
N LEU A 170 -3.27 -5.35 2.60
CA LEU A 170 -3.68 -4.15 3.31
C LEU A 170 -2.52 -3.24 3.65
N PHE A 171 -1.50 -3.75 4.35
CA PHE A 171 -0.33 -2.96 4.71
C PHE A 171 0.38 -2.40 3.48
N THR A 172 0.50 -3.22 2.43
CA THR A 172 1.17 -2.81 1.20
C THR A 172 0.38 -1.74 0.45
N PHE A 173 -0.94 -1.92 0.32
CA PHE A 173 -1.81 -0.95 -0.35
C PHE A 173 -1.83 0.37 0.39
N ILE A 174 -2.04 0.35 1.71
CA ILE A 174 -2.07 1.56 2.54
C ILE A 174 -0.72 2.29 2.47
N GLY A 175 0.39 1.55 2.56
CA GLY A 175 1.73 2.10 2.42
C GLY A 175 1.93 2.79 1.07
N ALA A 176 1.61 2.11 -0.03
CA ALA A 176 1.76 2.66 -1.38
C ALA A 176 0.78 3.80 -1.68
N TRP A 177 -0.45 3.75 -1.14
CA TRP A 177 -1.47 4.78 -1.32
C TRP A 177 -1.10 6.09 -0.60
N ASN A 178 -0.52 5.97 0.60
CA ASN A 178 -0.10 7.12 1.41
C ASN A 178 1.32 7.60 1.08
N ASP A 179 2.06 6.89 0.22
CA ASP A 179 3.42 7.29 -0.11
C ASP A 179 3.43 8.62 -0.86
N PHE A 180 4.25 9.52 -0.34
CA PHE A 180 4.36 10.90 -0.79
C PHE A 180 5.79 11.19 -1.23
N LEU A 181 6.76 10.90 -0.36
CA LEU A 181 8.15 11.31 -0.54
C LEU A 181 8.77 10.67 -1.78
N TRP A 182 8.55 9.37 -2.00
CA TRP A 182 9.18 8.70 -3.12
C TRP A 182 8.59 9.10 -4.49
N PRO A 183 7.25 9.12 -4.68
CA PRO A 183 6.64 9.66 -5.89
C PRO A 183 7.06 11.11 -6.17
N LEU A 184 7.14 11.97 -5.13
CA LEU A 184 7.57 13.36 -5.27
C LEU A 184 8.98 13.50 -5.87
N ILE A 185 9.91 12.61 -5.49
CA ILE A 185 11.29 12.65 -5.99
C ILE A 185 11.40 12.08 -7.41
N VAL A 186 10.64 11.04 -7.72
CA VAL A 186 10.80 10.27 -8.97
C VAL A 186 9.94 10.81 -10.11
N MET A 187 8.79 11.40 -9.81
CA MET A 187 7.86 11.93 -10.80
C MET A 187 8.12 13.42 -11.01
N THR A 188 8.33 13.83 -12.26
CA THR A 188 8.59 15.25 -12.58
C THR A 188 7.54 15.87 -13.50
N ARG A 189 6.70 15.06 -14.15
CA ARG A 189 5.57 15.53 -14.94
C ARG A 189 4.30 15.52 -14.11
N ASP A 190 3.62 16.66 -14.09
CA ASP A 190 2.41 16.85 -13.29
C ASP A 190 1.35 15.80 -13.58
N GLU A 191 1.19 15.42 -14.85
CA GLU A 191 0.25 14.39 -15.28
C GLU A 191 0.43 13.01 -14.62
N MET A 192 1.61 12.71 -14.12
CA MET A 192 1.91 11.43 -13.51
C MET A 192 1.77 11.41 -12.00
N TYR A 193 1.56 12.56 -11.37
CA TYR A 193 1.51 12.64 -9.92
C TYR A 193 0.47 11.70 -9.33
N THR A 194 0.84 11.16 -8.17
CA THR A 194 -0.09 10.49 -7.27
C THR A 194 -0.95 11.53 -6.57
N LEU A 195 -2.10 11.11 -6.08
CA LEU A 195 -3.03 11.95 -5.33
C LEU A 195 -2.36 12.67 -4.13
N PRO A 196 -1.53 12.03 -3.29
CA PRO A 196 -0.81 12.74 -2.22
C PRO A 196 0.11 13.84 -2.73
N VAL A 197 0.84 13.61 -3.83
CA VAL A 197 1.74 14.61 -4.43
C VAL A 197 0.97 15.78 -4.99
N ALA A 198 -0.08 15.50 -5.77
CA ALA A 198 -0.92 16.55 -6.36
C ALA A 198 -1.62 17.41 -5.29
N LEU A 199 -2.09 16.80 -4.21
CA LEU A 199 -2.71 17.55 -3.10
C LEU A 199 -1.70 18.38 -2.32
N ALA A 200 -0.48 17.91 -2.11
CA ALA A 200 0.55 18.71 -1.47
C ALA A 200 0.90 19.97 -2.28
N ASN A 201 1.01 19.83 -3.61
CA ASN A 201 1.19 20.98 -4.51
C ASN A 201 -0.01 21.94 -4.43
N LEU A 202 -1.24 21.40 -4.40
CA LEU A 202 -2.46 22.19 -4.24
C LEU A 202 -2.50 22.95 -2.92
N MET A 203 -2.05 22.35 -1.82
CA MET A 203 -1.96 23.01 -0.52
C MET A 203 -0.99 24.19 -0.51
N GLY A 204 0.09 24.12 -1.31
CA GLY A 204 1.01 25.24 -1.50
C GLY A 204 0.37 26.41 -2.27
N GLU A 205 -0.36 26.10 -3.35
CA GLU A 205 -0.99 27.11 -4.21
C GLU A 205 -2.28 27.71 -3.64
N HIS A 206 -3.07 26.92 -2.93
CA HIS A 206 -4.42 27.28 -2.43
C HIS A 206 -4.50 27.25 -0.90
N ALA A 207 -3.42 27.62 -0.21
CA ALA A 207 -3.33 27.59 1.26
C ALA A 207 -4.45 28.39 1.97
N GLN A 208 -5.06 29.37 1.28
CA GLN A 208 -6.16 30.20 1.79
C GLN A 208 -7.53 29.51 1.64
N ASP A 209 -7.67 28.50 0.76
CA ASP A 209 -8.93 27.81 0.48
C ASP A 209 -9.09 26.57 1.37
N MET A 210 -9.34 26.80 2.66
CA MET A 210 -9.37 25.75 3.68
C MET A 210 -10.42 24.66 3.38
N GLU A 211 -11.62 25.03 2.91
CA GLU A 211 -12.68 24.06 2.57
C GLU A 211 -12.30 23.20 1.36
N LEU A 212 -11.59 23.78 0.38
CA LEU A 212 -11.08 23.06 -0.79
C LEU A 212 -10.04 22.01 -0.37
N MET A 213 -9.11 22.39 0.53
CA MET A 213 -8.13 21.47 1.09
C MET A 213 -8.80 20.34 1.88
N MET A 214 -9.81 20.66 2.71
CA MET A 214 -10.56 19.65 3.47
C MET A 214 -11.29 18.67 2.57
N ALA A 215 -11.87 19.14 1.46
CA ALA A 215 -12.49 18.27 0.45
C ALA A 215 -11.45 17.35 -0.21
N GLY A 216 -10.27 17.87 -0.58
CA GLY A 216 -9.16 17.08 -1.13
C GLY A 216 -8.66 16.00 -0.16
N SER A 217 -8.46 16.35 1.11
CA SER A 217 -8.04 15.41 2.15
C SER A 217 -9.08 14.33 2.47
N LEU A 218 -10.37 14.56 2.24
CA LEU A 218 -11.36 13.48 2.39
C LEU A 218 -11.26 12.46 1.26
N LEU A 219 -10.91 12.90 0.05
CA LEU A 219 -10.75 12.02 -1.10
C LEU A 219 -9.56 11.05 -0.94
N THR A 220 -8.52 11.43 -0.21
CA THR A 220 -7.40 10.51 0.11
C THR A 220 -7.80 9.41 1.08
N ILE A 221 -8.75 9.68 1.98
CA ILE A 221 -9.21 8.73 3.00
C ILE A 221 -10.19 7.70 2.42
N LEU A 222 -10.96 8.07 1.38
CA LEU A 222 -12.01 7.22 0.81
C LEU A 222 -11.55 5.80 0.47
N PRO A 223 -10.43 5.56 -0.25
CA PRO A 223 -10.06 4.19 -0.64
C PRO A 223 -9.62 3.35 0.53
N ILE A 224 -9.02 3.96 1.55
CA ILE A 224 -8.64 3.28 2.80
C ILE A 224 -9.90 2.85 3.55
N MET A 225 -10.93 3.71 3.63
CA MET A 225 -12.21 3.36 4.25
C MET A 225 -12.91 2.23 3.51
N VAL A 226 -12.99 2.30 2.17
CA VAL A 226 -13.58 1.23 1.36
C VAL A 226 -12.84 -0.07 1.58
N LEU A 227 -11.51 -0.04 1.55
CA LEU A 227 -10.68 -1.21 1.79
C LEU A 227 -10.90 -1.79 3.18
N PHE A 228 -10.95 -0.95 4.21
CA PHE A 228 -11.25 -1.38 5.59
C PHE A 228 -12.62 -2.06 5.68
N LEU A 229 -13.67 -1.46 5.10
CA LEU A 229 -15.03 -2.02 5.13
C LEU A 229 -15.12 -3.37 4.40
N VAL A 230 -14.38 -3.56 3.33
CA VAL A 230 -14.30 -4.84 2.60
C VAL A 230 -13.51 -5.88 3.41
N MET A 231 -12.46 -5.45 4.10
CA MET A 231 -11.50 -6.36 4.74
C MET A 231 -11.78 -6.67 6.20
N GLN A 232 -12.59 -5.89 6.91
CA GLN A 232 -12.95 -6.10 8.31
C GLN A 232 -13.48 -7.52 8.61
N LYS A 233 -14.18 -8.15 7.65
CA LYS A 233 -14.69 -9.52 7.80
C LYS A 233 -13.56 -10.55 7.95
N TYR A 234 -12.44 -10.38 7.23
CA TYR A 234 -11.30 -11.28 7.30
C TYR A 234 -10.51 -11.12 8.60
N TYR A 235 -10.50 -9.91 9.17
CA TYR A 235 -9.93 -9.67 10.51
C TYR A 235 -10.75 -10.34 11.60
N ILE A 236 -12.08 -10.22 11.55
CA ILE A 236 -12.98 -10.81 12.56
C ILE A 236 -12.89 -12.34 12.53
N GLU A 237 -12.90 -12.95 11.34
CA GLU A 237 -12.73 -14.41 11.18
C GLU A 237 -11.37 -14.90 11.69
N GLY A 238 -10.29 -14.17 11.40
CA GLY A 238 -8.93 -14.53 11.85
C GLY A 238 -8.73 -14.46 13.37
N ILE A 239 -9.38 -13.50 14.04
CA ILE A 239 -9.36 -13.38 15.51
C ILE A 239 -10.19 -14.50 16.15
N MET A 240 -11.34 -14.84 15.58
CA MET A 240 -12.20 -15.89 16.14
C MET A 240 -11.56 -17.28 16.10
N ILE A 241 -10.77 -17.62 15.06
CA ILE A 241 -10.06 -18.91 14.99
C ILE A 241 -9.00 -19.05 16.10
N GLY A 242 -8.41 -17.94 16.57
CA GLY A 242 -7.49 -17.92 17.71
C GLY A 242 -8.16 -18.00 19.09
N GLY A 243 -9.47 -17.73 19.16
CA GLY A 243 -10.25 -17.69 20.41
C GLY A 243 -10.91 -19.01 20.82
N ILE A 244 -10.97 -20.01 19.94
CA ILE A 244 -11.58 -21.33 20.23
C ILE A 244 -10.52 -22.33 20.72
N LYS A 245 -9.66 -21.89 21.65
CA LYS A 245 -8.94 -22.79 22.55
C LYS A 245 -9.48 -22.59 23.96
N GLY A 246 -10.64 -23.18 24.19
CA GLY A 246 -11.28 -23.45 25.47
C GLY A 246 -11.99 -24.77 25.35
#